data_AF-A0A975JHT2-F1
#
_entry.id   AF-A0A975JHT2-F1
#
_cell.length_a   1.000
_cell.length_b   1.000
_cell.length_c   1.000
_cell.angle_alpha   90.00
_cell.angle_beta   90.00
_cell.angle_gamma   90.00
#
_symmetry.space_group_name_H-M   'P 1'
#
loop_
_entity.id
_entity.type
_entity.pdbx_description
1 polymer ?
#
loop_
_entity_poly.entity_id
_entity_poly.type
_entity_poly.pdbx_seq_one_letter_code
_entity_poly.pdbx_strand_id
1 'polypeptide(L)'
;MIEAADADLQAGVAIGGSSLTLRAAPGEDIGLGSGTGGFQLSDAELDRIDVGTLIIDAVDRTIAIGDVSFADQTGSDEVVLATSGGPDSIIRITGDISGAGASRLFRFGGDADTGSMLADRIVMDIESATIDFGGATFELRGEDIVFGQQALIDAVAGLASGEIASNFVGDANSLLYNPLLAGGLGGARINDPVYLRVGNIRIAYGNSALFQNTALPADGGTIYTGVELGGAGSPGTLTLDATDDTNAFALFGEINELVGTAAALAGGNVIIIGGGVSITDSRVNGCIIGSGADCVTTIIGSTTIAIPREAVSLLTADSLQVPFDPLVGTNNEGLFSDAAAEPEDDCERDQDGACIES
;
A
#
# COMPACT_ATOMS: atom_id res chain seq x y z
N MET A 1 18.41 32.10 -0.44
CA MET A 1 17.95 31.59 0.85
C MET A 1 16.96 32.59 1.39
N ILE A 2 15.67 32.27 1.33
CA ILE A 2 14.65 33.03 2.04
C ILE A 2 14.43 32.25 3.33
N GLU A 3 15.00 32.72 4.44
CA GLU A 3 14.68 32.20 5.78
C GLU A 3 13.34 32.83 6.19
N ALA A 4 12.24 32.17 5.84
CA ALA A 4 10.91 32.69 6.10
C ALA A 4 10.31 32.02 7.34
N ALA A 5 10.40 32.71 8.47
CA ALA A 5 9.35 32.59 9.47
C ALA A 5 8.11 33.24 8.85
N ASP A 6 7.17 32.42 8.39
CA ASP A 6 5.88 32.85 7.82
C ASP A 6 6.00 33.76 6.59
N ALA A 7 6.46 33.20 5.47
CA ALA A 7 6.25 33.83 4.16
C ALA A 7 4.87 33.40 3.66
N ASP A 8 3.82 34.01 4.19
CA ASP A 8 2.66 34.34 3.36
C ASP A 8 3.27 35.04 2.14
N LEU A 9 3.40 34.31 1.01
CA LEU A 9 4.07 34.79 -0.19
C LEU A 9 3.21 35.90 -0.76
N GLN A 10 3.26 37.10 -0.16
CA GLN A 10 2.23 38.12 -0.27
C GLN A 10 1.82 38.34 -1.72
N ALA A 11 0.52 38.44 -1.96
CA ALA A 11 -0.05 38.61 -3.28
C ALA A 11 0.68 39.72 -4.07
N GLY A 12 1.36 39.37 -5.17
CA GLY A 12 1.82 40.38 -6.11
C GLY A 12 2.95 40.04 -7.08
N VAL A 13 3.85 39.07 -6.80
CA VAL A 13 4.99 38.79 -7.71
C VAL A 13 5.37 37.30 -7.69
N ALA A 14 5.54 36.71 -8.88
CA ALA A 14 6.08 35.36 -9.04
C ALA A 14 7.57 35.31 -8.62
N ILE A 15 7.97 34.26 -7.91
CA ILE A 15 9.37 34.04 -7.54
C ILE A 15 10.03 33.25 -8.66
N GLY A 16 10.78 33.96 -9.50
CA GLY A 16 11.55 33.39 -10.61
C GLY A 16 12.98 33.02 -10.20
N GLY A 17 13.54 31.94 -10.76
CA GLY A 17 14.95 31.58 -10.56
C GLY A 17 15.34 30.21 -11.11
N SER A 18 16.61 29.81 -10.94
CA SER A 18 17.03 28.43 -11.22
C SER A 18 16.70 27.49 -10.07
N SER A 19 16.80 27.97 -8.83
CA SER A 19 16.52 27.19 -7.63
C SER A 19 16.01 28.08 -6.49
N LEU A 20 15.10 27.54 -5.68
CA LEU A 20 14.59 28.13 -4.45
C LEU A 20 14.64 27.10 -3.33
N THR A 21 15.19 27.48 -2.19
CA THR A 21 15.12 26.70 -0.93
C THR A 21 14.30 27.48 0.09
N LEU A 22 13.24 26.84 0.58
CA LEU A 22 12.41 27.27 1.69
C LEU A 22 12.72 26.35 2.87
N ARG A 23 13.22 26.89 3.97
CA ARG A 23 13.64 26.12 5.14
C ARG A 23 12.80 26.52 6.35
N ALA A 24 12.24 25.54 7.06
CA ALA A 24 11.51 25.77 8.30
C ALA A 24 12.42 26.38 9.37
N ALA A 25 11.82 27.18 10.27
CA ALA A 25 12.55 27.61 11.45
C ALA A 25 12.82 26.39 12.38
N PRO A 26 13.85 26.46 13.24
CA PRO A 26 14.15 25.37 14.15
C PRO A 26 12.95 24.98 15.01
N GLY A 27 12.56 23.70 14.95
CA GLY A 27 11.45 23.15 15.74
C GLY A 27 10.05 23.35 15.14
N GLU A 28 9.93 23.87 13.92
CA GLU A 28 8.65 24.02 13.22
C GLU A 28 8.42 22.90 12.21
N ASP A 29 7.21 22.34 12.22
CA ASP A 29 6.75 21.41 11.18
C ASP A 29 6.26 22.20 9.95
N ILE A 30 6.31 21.58 8.76
CA ILE A 30 5.85 22.18 7.50
C ILE A 30 4.50 21.59 7.09
N GLY A 31 3.54 22.43 6.70
CA GLY A 31 2.30 22.05 6.03
C GLY A 31 2.33 22.44 4.55
N LEU A 32 1.99 21.52 3.64
CA LEU A 32 1.88 21.79 2.21
C LEU A 32 0.46 21.56 1.70
N GLY A 33 0.01 22.47 0.84
CA GLY A 33 -1.34 22.47 0.28
C GLY A 33 -2.38 22.66 1.38
N SER A 34 -3.25 21.67 1.58
CA SER A 34 -4.18 21.64 2.74
C SER A 34 -3.60 21.02 4.03
N GLY A 35 -2.31 20.65 4.02
CA GLY A 35 -1.59 20.13 5.19
C GLY A 35 -1.34 21.18 6.26
N THR A 36 -1.20 20.75 7.52
CA THR A 36 -1.01 21.65 8.67
C THR A 36 0.42 21.63 9.22
N GLY A 37 0.94 22.79 9.60
CA GLY A 37 2.29 22.95 10.16
C GLY A 37 2.47 24.33 10.79
N GLY A 38 3.63 24.58 11.39
CA GLY A 38 4.04 25.91 11.86
C GLY A 38 4.38 26.84 10.70
N PHE A 39 5.04 26.30 9.68
CA PHE A 39 5.24 26.93 8.37
C PHE A 39 4.30 26.29 7.36
N GLN A 40 3.53 27.08 6.60
CA GLN A 40 2.54 26.55 5.66
C GLN A 40 2.73 27.16 4.27
N LEU A 41 2.55 26.34 3.24
CA LEU A 41 2.52 26.77 1.83
C LEU A 41 1.26 26.22 1.19
N SER A 42 0.32 27.11 0.86
CA SER A 42 -0.87 26.76 0.11
C SER A 42 -0.59 26.56 -1.38
N ASP A 43 -1.51 25.90 -2.09
CA ASP A 43 -1.43 25.73 -3.55
C ASP A 43 -1.24 27.06 -4.28
N ALA A 44 -1.98 28.09 -3.85
CA ALA A 44 -1.91 29.43 -4.46
C ALA A 44 -0.54 30.12 -4.26
N GLU A 45 0.24 29.68 -3.27
CA GLU A 45 1.59 30.15 -3.00
C GLU A 45 2.62 29.33 -3.78
N LEU A 46 2.45 28.01 -3.83
CA LEU A 46 3.26 27.11 -4.66
C LEU A 46 3.15 27.48 -6.15
N ASP A 47 1.96 27.85 -6.62
CA ASP A 47 1.72 28.31 -8.00
C ASP A 47 2.51 29.57 -8.38
N ARG A 48 2.93 30.38 -7.40
CA ARG A 48 3.71 31.61 -7.62
C ARG A 48 5.20 31.35 -7.76
N ILE A 49 5.66 30.14 -7.46
CA ILE A 49 7.05 29.76 -7.55
C ILE A 49 7.33 29.26 -8.98
N ASP A 50 8.23 29.94 -9.68
CA ASP A 50 8.66 29.63 -11.05
C ASP A 50 10.17 29.37 -11.04
N VAL A 51 10.54 28.13 -10.72
CA VAL A 51 11.94 27.71 -10.58
C VAL A 51 12.18 26.34 -11.20
N GLY A 52 13.42 26.08 -11.61
CA GLY A 52 13.84 24.73 -12.02
C GLY A 52 13.80 23.75 -10.84
N THR A 53 14.42 24.13 -9.72
CA THR A 53 14.51 23.30 -8.51
C THR A 53 13.84 23.97 -7.31
N LEU A 54 12.80 23.36 -6.76
CA LEU A 54 12.18 23.76 -5.49
C LEU A 54 12.61 22.80 -4.38
N ILE A 55 13.17 23.34 -3.30
CA ILE A 55 13.53 22.58 -2.10
C ILE A 55 12.75 23.14 -0.92
N ILE A 56 12.00 22.28 -0.25
CA ILE A 56 11.29 22.56 0.99
C ILE A 56 11.94 21.71 2.07
N ASP A 57 12.61 22.36 3.01
CA ASP A 57 13.51 21.73 3.98
C ASP A 57 12.96 21.88 5.41
N ALA A 58 12.44 20.78 5.95
CA ALA A 58 11.98 20.67 7.34
C ALA A 58 13.11 20.27 8.30
N VAL A 59 14.34 20.10 7.82
CA VAL A 59 15.50 19.69 8.62
C VAL A 59 15.25 18.32 9.28
N ASP A 60 14.85 18.29 10.54
CA ASP A 60 14.57 17.09 11.35
C ASP A 60 13.09 17.00 11.79
N ARG A 61 12.22 17.79 11.16
CA ARG A 61 10.81 17.96 11.51
C ARG A 61 9.86 17.32 10.51
N THR A 62 8.58 17.32 10.86
CA THR A 62 7.54 16.71 10.04
C THR A 62 7.15 17.60 8.86
N ILE A 63 6.92 16.99 7.70
CA ILE A 63 6.22 17.59 6.56
C ILE A 63 4.85 16.92 6.45
N ALA A 64 3.78 17.68 6.69
CA ALA A 64 2.41 17.23 6.48
C ALA A 64 1.91 17.72 5.12
N ILE A 65 1.49 16.79 4.27
CA ILE A 65 1.05 17.05 2.89
C ILE A 65 -0.43 16.71 2.82
N GLY A 66 -1.25 17.73 2.57
CA GLY A 66 -2.65 17.57 2.21
C GLY A 66 -2.82 17.43 0.70
N ASP A 67 -3.94 17.95 0.20
CA ASP A 67 -4.15 18.11 -1.24
C ASP A 67 -3.18 19.17 -1.75
N VAL A 68 -2.39 18.83 -2.77
CA VAL A 68 -1.43 19.75 -3.39
C VAL A 68 -1.24 19.44 -4.88
N SER A 69 -1.19 20.49 -5.69
CA SER A 69 -0.87 20.39 -7.11
C SER A 69 0.36 21.21 -7.44
N PHE A 70 1.43 20.55 -7.88
CA PHE A 70 2.64 21.23 -8.36
C PHE A 70 2.47 21.61 -9.82
N ALA A 71 2.21 22.90 -10.06
CA ALA A 71 2.14 23.44 -11.41
C ALA A 71 3.43 23.18 -12.21
N ASP A 72 3.33 23.23 -13.55
CA ASP A 72 4.43 22.90 -14.47
C ASP A 72 5.70 23.74 -14.22
N GLN A 73 5.53 24.99 -13.77
CA GLN A 73 6.63 25.91 -13.45
C GLN A 73 7.25 25.69 -12.06
N THR A 74 6.52 25.05 -11.13
CA THR A 74 6.88 24.98 -9.72
C THR A 74 7.86 23.84 -9.47
N GLY A 75 9.16 24.08 -9.62
CA GLY A 75 10.16 23.00 -9.62
C GLY A 75 10.05 22.19 -10.91
N SER A 76 10.19 22.89 -12.04
CA SER A 76 9.99 22.36 -13.40
C SER A 76 11.00 21.28 -13.80
N ASP A 77 12.12 21.17 -13.08
CA ASP A 77 13.08 20.06 -13.16
C ASP A 77 12.95 19.16 -11.92
N GLU A 78 12.89 19.76 -10.73
CA GLU A 78 12.96 19.03 -9.47
C GLU A 78 12.14 19.69 -8.34
N VAL A 79 11.43 18.86 -7.57
CA VAL A 79 10.79 19.23 -6.31
C VAL A 79 11.32 18.31 -5.21
N VAL A 80 11.92 18.88 -4.18
CA VAL A 80 12.47 18.17 -3.02
C VAL A 80 11.70 18.55 -1.76
N LEU A 81 11.16 17.56 -1.08
CA LEU A 81 10.64 17.68 0.29
C LEU A 81 11.65 17.01 1.23
N ALA A 82 12.56 17.80 1.79
CA ALA A 82 13.69 17.33 2.57
C ALA A 82 13.36 17.29 4.07
N THR A 83 13.59 16.12 4.68
CA THR A 83 13.59 15.92 6.13
C THR A 83 14.44 14.69 6.44
N SER A 84 15.27 14.75 7.48
CA SER A 84 16.21 13.68 7.84
C SER A 84 16.77 13.80 9.26
N GLY A 85 17.40 12.73 9.74
CA GLY A 85 18.37 12.83 10.85
C GLY A 85 17.78 12.92 12.26
N GLY A 86 16.47 12.75 12.43
CA GLY A 86 15.83 12.72 13.75
C GLY A 86 14.55 11.88 13.79
N PRO A 87 14.10 11.42 14.97
CA PRO A 87 12.90 10.57 15.11
C PRO A 87 11.59 11.27 14.74
N ASP A 88 11.62 12.59 14.58
CA ASP A 88 10.48 13.40 14.15
C ASP A 88 10.55 13.78 12.65
N SER A 89 11.56 13.27 11.92
CA SER A 89 11.73 13.50 10.49
C SER A 89 10.77 12.64 9.67
N ILE A 90 9.51 13.07 9.67
CA ILE A 90 8.39 12.32 9.09
C ILE A 90 7.81 13.08 7.90
N ILE A 91 7.57 12.40 6.79
CA ILE A 91 6.68 12.90 5.72
C ILE A 91 5.36 12.17 5.85
N ARG A 92 4.28 12.93 6.06
CA ARG A 92 2.92 12.40 6.21
C ARG A 92 2.02 12.92 5.11
N ILE A 93 1.47 12.01 4.31
CA ILE A 93 0.62 12.32 3.17
C ILE A 93 -0.81 11.89 3.50
N THR A 94 -1.74 12.86 3.49
CA THR A 94 -3.16 12.66 3.82
C THR A 94 -4.12 13.24 2.79
N GLY A 95 -3.61 13.75 1.67
CA GLY A 95 -4.41 14.25 0.56
C GLY A 95 -3.75 13.97 -0.78
N ASP A 96 -4.42 14.37 -1.85
CA ASP A 96 -4.03 14.07 -3.22
C ASP A 96 -2.86 14.95 -3.68
N ILE A 97 -1.81 14.33 -4.22
CA ILE A 97 -0.63 15.00 -4.75
C ILE A 97 -0.60 14.82 -6.26
N SER A 98 -0.48 15.92 -7.00
CA SER A 98 -0.33 15.88 -8.46
C SER A 98 0.82 16.74 -8.96
N GLY A 99 1.43 16.33 -10.08
CA GLY A 99 2.47 17.09 -10.76
C GLY A 99 3.04 16.35 -11.96
N ALA A 100 2.78 16.84 -13.17
CA ALA A 100 3.19 16.14 -14.39
C ALA A 100 4.56 16.60 -14.91
N GLY A 101 5.25 15.71 -15.64
CA GLY A 101 6.45 16.02 -16.42
C GLY A 101 7.42 14.84 -16.49
N ALA A 102 7.58 14.21 -17.65
CA ALA A 102 8.39 12.99 -17.77
C ALA A 102 9.88 13.14 -17.38
N SER A 103 10.42 14.36 -17.43
CA SER A 103 11.77 14.69 -16.98
C SER A 103 11.86 15.21 -15.55
N ARG A 104 10.71 15.41 -14.87
CA ARG A 104 10.69 15.94 -13.50
C ARG A 104 11.07 14.87 -12.48
N LEU A 105 11.73 15.31 -11.43
CA LEU A 105 12.00 14.53 -10.23
C LEU A 105 11.20 15.09 -9.06
N PHE A 106 10.41 14.25 -8.41
CA PHE A 106 9.84 14.54 -7.09
C PHE A 106 10.62 13.69 -6.09
N ARG A 107 11.29 14.30 -5.10
CA ARG A 107 12.05 13.59 -4.07
C ARG A 107 11.50 13.89 -2.69
N PHE A 108 11.03 12.86 -2.00
CA PHE A 108 10.54 12.97 -0.64
C PHE A 108 11.51 12.25 0.31
N GLY A 109 11.99 12.99 1.31
CA GLY A 109 12.91 12.53 2.34
C GLY A 109 14.38 12.80 2.00
N GLY A 110 15.21 12.63 3.02
CA GLY A 110 16.64 12.93 2.99
C GLY A 110 16.97 14.40 3.21
N ASP A 111 18.27 14.70 3.31
CA ASP A 111 18.76 16.05 3.52
C ASP A 111 18.65 16.91 2.26
N ALA A 112 18.48 18.22 2.46
CA ALA A 112 18.28 19.18 1.35
C ALA A 112 19.49 19.28 0.39
N ASP A 113 20.71 19.05 0.88
CA ASP A 113 21.93 19.34 0.14
C ASP A 113 22.33 18.20 -0.78
N THR A 114 22.50 17.00 -0.21
CA THR A 114 22.97 15.81 -0.94
C THR A 114 21.85 14.82 -1.18
N GLY A 115 20.80 14.86 -0.35
CA GLY A 115 19.85 13.78 -0.21
C GLY A 115 20.57 12.46 -0.05
N SER A 116 21.54 12.37 0.87
CA SER A 116 22.23 11.13 1.21
C SER A 116 21.61 10.49 2.45
N MET A 117 21.06 11.30 3.37
CA MET A 117 20.38 10.84 4.57
C MET A 117 18.97 10.31 4.30
N LEU A 118 18.38 9.61 5.26
CA LEU A 118 17.00 9.14 5.22
C LEU A 118 16.13 9.96 6.19
N ALA A 119 14.87 10.18 5.82
CA ALA A 119 13.81 10.53 6.78
C ALA A 119 13.59 9.35 7.74
N ASP A 120 13.18 9.57 8.97
CA ASP A 120 12.76 8.50 9.87
C ASP A 120 11.58 7.74 9.28
N ARG A 121 10.62 8.47 8.68
CA ARG A 121 9.44 7.83 8.13
C ARG A 121 8.78 8.58 6.98
N ILE A 122 8.29 7.84 5.99
CA ILE A 122 7.40 8.37 4.95
C ILE A 122 6.12 7.53 4.97
N VAL A 123 4.99 8.16 5.26
CA VAL A 123 3.68 7.49 5.36
C VAL A 123 2.65 8.15 4.47
N MET A 124 1.82 7.32 3.85
CA MET A 124 0.66 7.76 3.09
C MET A 124 -0.55 6.91 3.43
N ASP A 125 -1.63 7.55 3.86
CA ASP A 125 -2.92 6.89 4.04
C ASP A 125 -3.65 6.77 2.70
N ILE A 126 -3.67 5.56 2.14
CA ILE A 126 -4.21 5.31 0.79
C ILE A 126 -5.73 5.49 0.73
N GLU A 127 -6.43 5.57 1.85
CA GLU A 127 -7.89 5.85 1.86
C GLU A 127 -8.19 7.31 1.51
N SER A 128 -7.28 8.22 1.85
CA SER A 128 -7.48 9.67 1.72
C SER A 128 -6.55 10.33 0.70
N ALA A 129 -5.50 9.63 0.25
CA ALA A 129 -4.48 10.20 -0.62
C ALA A 129 -4.21 9.36 -1.87
N THR A 130 -3.94 10.06 -2.97
CA THR A 130 -3.32 9.54 -4.20
C THR A 130 -2.09 10.37 -4.56
N ILE A 131 -1.16 9.77 -5.29
CA ILE A 131 -0.04 10.45 -5.92
C ILE A 131 -0.10 10.16 -7.42
N ASP A 132 -0.21 11.22 -8.22
CA ASP A 132 -0.13 11.13 -9.68
C ASP A 132 0.93 12.11 -10.22
N PHE A 133 2.09 11.55 -10.55
CA PHE A 133 3.15 12.28 -11.23
C PHE A 133 3.29 11.93 -12.72
N GLY A 134 2.34 11.17 -13.27
CA GLY A 134 2.37 10.70 -14.66
C GLY A 134 3.71 10.05 -15.01
N GLY A 135 4.41 10.58 -16.03
CA GLY A 135 5.71 10.05 -16.47
C GLY A 135 6.94 10.42 -15.63
N ALA A 136 6.79 11.18 -14.54
CA ALA A 136 7.93 11.69 -13.77
C ALA A 136 8.68 10.60 -13.00
N THR A 137 9.86 10.94 -12.46
CA THR A 137 10.55 10.12 -11.48
C THR A 137 10.13 10.52 -10.07
N PHE A 138 9.75 9.54 -9.26
CA PHE A 138 9.50 9.72 -7.84
C PHE A 138 10.59 9.02 -7.02
N GLU A 139 11.27 9.79 -6.16
CA GLU A 139 12.31 9.30 -5.28
C GLU A 139 11.83 9.38 -3.82
N LEU A 140 11.91 8.27 -3.12
CA LEU A 140 11.56 8.14 -1.72
C LEU A 140 12.82 7.79 -0.93
N ARG A 141 13.10 8.52 0.15
CA ARG A 141 14.28 8.31 1.00
C ARG A 141 13.89 8.30 2.47
N GLY A 142 13.63 7.13 3.04
CA GLY A 142 13.22 7.01 4.45
C GLY A 142 13.60 5.68 5.08
N GLU A 143 13.85 5.65 6.39
CA GLU A 143 14.11 4.43 7.15
C GLU A 143 12.92 3.47 7.04
N ASP A 144 11.71 3.99 7.27
CA ASP A 144 10.44 3.28 7.03
C ASP A 144 9.55 4.03 6.04
N ILE A 145 9.19 3.36 4.94
CA ILE A 145 8.26 3.86 3.93
C ILE A 145 7.02 2.97 3.95
N VAL A 146 5.83 3.54 4.21
CA VAL A 146 4.59 2.77 4.31
C VAL A 146 3.44 3.49 3.62
N PHE A 147 3.02 2.97 2.47
CA PHE A 147 1.84 3.43 1.74
C PHE A 147 0.75 2.39 1.95
N GLY A 148 -0.19 2.68 2.83
CA GLY A 148 -1.27 1.75 3.18
C GLY A 148 -2.38 2.42 3.97
N GLN A 149 -3.42 1.67 4.31
CA GLN A 149 -4.46 2.13 5.22
C GLN A 149 -3.84 2.43 6.59
N GLN A 150 -4.44 3.36 7.33
CA GLN A 150 -3.97 3.75 8.66
C GLN A 150 -3.70 2.55 9.59
N ALA A 151 -4.50 1.47 9.51
CA ALA A 151 -4.28 0.26 10.30
C ALA A 151 -2.94 -0.43 9.99
N LEU A 152 -2.50 -0.47 8.72
CA LEU A 152 -1.18 -1.01 8.36
C LEU A 152 -0.07 -0.08 8.85
N ILE A 153 -0.25 1.24 8.65
CA ILE A 153 0.69 2.26 9.11
C ILE A 153 0.94 2.11 10.61
N ASP A 154 -0.11 1.97 11.41
CA ASP A 154 0.01 1.80 12.86
C ASP A 154 0.63 0.45 13.24
N ALA A 155 0.28 -0.62 12.51
CA ALA A 155 0.74 -1.97 12.82
C ALA A 155 2.24 -2.19 12.60
N VAL A 156 2.86 -1.48 11.66
CA VAL A 156 4.30 -1.62 11.37
C VAL A 156 5.17 -0.57 12.07
N ALA A 157 4.54 0.41 12.74
CA ALA A 157 5.25 1.51 13.38
C ALA A 157 6.22 1.00 14.47
N GLY A 158 7.52 1.25 14.30
CA GLY A 158 8.56 0.89 15.27
C GLY A 158 8.90 -0.60 15.32
N LEU A 159 8.45 -1.40 14.36
CA LEU A 159 8.86 -2.80 14.22
C LEU A 159 10.21 -2.91 13.52
N ALA A 160 11.02 -3.88 13.94
CA ALA A 160 12.27 -4.20 13.26
C ALA A 160 11.99 -4.94 11.94
N SER A 161 12.91 -4.81 10.98
CA SER A 161 12.80 -5.42 9.64
C SER A 161 12.54 -6.93 9.67
N GLY A 162 13.10 -7.66 10.64
CA GLY A 162 12.83 -9.11 10.78
C GLY A 162 11.38 -9.43 11.15
N GLU A 163 10.73 -8.60 11.98
CA GLU A 163 9.31 -8.75 12.32
C GLU A 163 8.42 -8.32 11.15
N ILE A 164 8.81 -7.28 10.44
CA ILE A 164 8.13 -6.83 9.21
C ILE A 164 8.18 -7.93 8.15
N ALA A 165 9.36 -8.51 7.93
CA ALA A 165 9.58 -9.59 6.99
C ALA A 165 8.74 -10.82 7.34
N SER A 166 8.70 -11.25 8.61
CA SER A 166 7.96 -12.46 9.01
C SER A 166 6.44 -12.26 9.06
N ASN A 167 5.97 -11.13 9.60
CA ASN A 167 4.56 -10.94 9.94
C ASN A 167 3.77 -10.22 8.84
N PHE A 168 4.45 -9.51 7.93
CA PHE A 168 3.81 -8.75 6.87
C PHE A 168 4.24 -9.24 5.50
N VAL A 169 5.54 -9.22 5.17
CA VAL A 169 6.01 -9.58 3.82
C VAL A 169 5.86 -11.08 3.54
N GLY A 170 6.19 -11.93 4.51
CA GLY A 170 6.11 -13.38 4.40
C GLY A 170 4.72 -13.98 4.67
N ASP A 171 3.77 -13.20 5.20
CA ASP A 171 2.43 -13.66 5.55
C ASP A 171 1.37 -13.08 4.61
N ALA A 172 0.80 -13.96 3.77
CA ALA A 172 -0.30 -13.64 2.86
C ALA A 172 -1.57 -13.14 3.58
N ASN A 173 -1.74 -13.46 4.86
CA ASN A 173 -2.90 -13.05 5.64
C ASN A 173 -2.66 -11.75 6.42
N SER A 174 -1.57 -11.05 6.15
CA SER A 174 -1.30 -9.77 6.79
C SER A 174 -2.10 -8.62 6.16
N LEU A 175 -2.15 -7.49 6.87
CA LEU A 175 -2.74 -6.24 6.39
C LEU A 175 -2.11 -5.78 5.06
N LEU A 176 -0.86 -6.15 4.80
CA LEU A 176 -0.12 -5.77 3.60
C LEU A 176 -0.75 -6.32 2.32
N TYR A 177 -1.26 -7.56 2.38
CA TYR A 177 -1.85 -8.25 1.22
C TYR A 177 -3.38 -8.17 1.19
N ASN A 178 -4.02 -8.10 2.37
CA ASN A 178 -5.47 -8.15 2.50
C ASN A 178 -6.02 -6.84 3.10
N PRO A 179 -6.51 -5.91 2.27
CA PRO A 179 -7.03 -4.63 2.74
C PRO A 179 -8.31 -4.76 3.57
N LEU A 180 -9.03 -5.90 3.53
CA LEU A 180 -10.24 -6.10 4.33
C LEU A 180 -9.97 -6.23 5.83
N LEU A 181 -8.77 -6.64 6.22
CA LEU A 181 -8.40 -6.78 7.63
C LEU A 181 -8.32 -5.41 8.34
N ALA A 182 -8.22 -4.32 7.58
CA ALA A 182 -8.23 -2.95 8.08
C ALA A 182 -9.64 -2.32 8.14
N GLY A 183 -10.71 -3.08 7.81
CA GLY A 183 -12.07 -2.55 7.72
C GLY A 183 -12.61 -2.42 6.30
N GLY A 184 -11.79 -2.73 5.29
CA GLY A 184 -12.13 -2.62 3.87
C GLY A 184 -11.88 -1.22 3.30
N LEU A 185 -11.84 -1.15 1.96
CA LEU A 185 -11.54 0.08 1.25
C LEU A 185 -12.80 0.96 1.11
N GLY A 186 -12.62 2.28 1.20
CA GLY A 186 -13.64 3.27 0.93
C GLY A 186 -14.06 3.29 -0.54
N GLY A 187 -15.27 3.77 -0.83
CA GLY A 187 -15.85 3.72 -2.18
C GLY A 187 -15.00 4.41 -3.26
N ALA A 188 -14.28 5.48 -2.92
CA ALA A 188 -13.36 6.14 -3.85
C ALA A 188 -12.19 5.22 -4.24
N ARG A 189 -11.56 4.58 -3.26
CA ARG A 189 -10.46 3.63 -3.48
C ARG A 189 -10.90 2.34 -4.16
N ILE A 190 -12.14 1.89 -3.94
CA ILE A 190 -12.72 0.77 -4.70
C ILE A 190 -12.84 1.12 -6.20
N ASN A 191 -13.26 2.34 -6.52
CA ASN A 191 -13.44 2.79 -7.90
C ASN A 191 -12.10 3.08 -8.60
N ASP A 192 -11.10 3.53 -7.84
CA ASP A 192 -9.73 3.69 -8.31
C ASP A 192 -8.74 3.04 -7.33
N PRO A 193 -8.38 1.75 -7.53
CA PRO A 193 -7.52 1.02 -6.60
C PRO A 193 -6.05 1.46 -6.66
N VAL A 194 -5.64 2.24 -7.66
CA VAL A 194 -4.25 2.70 -7.80
C VAL A 194 -4.09 4.02 -7.05
N TYR A 195 -3.21 4.04 -6.05
CA TYR A 195 -2.89 5.22 -5.24
C TYR A 195 -1.57 5.87 -5.63
N LEU A 196 -0.74 5.22 -6.45
CA LEU A 196 0.55 5.75 -6.87
C LEU A 196 0.76 5.52 -8.37
N ARG A 197 0.83 6.61 -9.13
CA ARG A 197 1.08 6.63 -10.58
C ARG A 197 2.31 7.45 -10.89
N VAL A 198 3.38 6.79 -11.31
CA VAL A 198 4.65 7.44 -11.61
C VAL A 198 5.35 6.77 -12.79
N GLY A 199 6.21 7.49 -13.50
CA GLY A 199 6.96 6.93 -14.61
C GLY A 199 8.06 6.02 -14.09
N ASN A 200 8.84 6.50 -13.13
CA ASN A 200 9.91 5.76 -12.49
C ASN A 200 9.83 5.95 -10.98
N ILE A 201 10.23 4.95 -10.22
CA ILE A 201 10.37 5.06 -8.77
C ILE A 201 11.78 4.65 -8.32
N ARG A 202 12.33 5.43 -7.40
CA ARG A 202 13.59 5.17 -6.71
C ARG A 202 13.34 5.15 -5.22
N ILE A 203 13.77 4.10 -4.54
CA ILE A 203 13.47 3.90 -3.13
C ILE A 203 14.78 3.64 -2.41
N ALA A 204 15.23 4.61 -1.62
CA ALA A 204 16.30 4.46 -0.67
C ALA A 204 15.71 4.24 0.72
N TYR A 205 16.05 3.13 1.37
CA TYR A 205 15.46 2.78 2.66
C TYR A 205 16.43 2.05 3.59
N GLY A 206 16.17 2.10 4.89
CA GLY A 206 16.96 1.40 5.91
C GLY A 206 16.25 0.14 6.37
N ASN A 207 15.12 0.32 7.07
CA ASN A 207 14.37 -0.76 7.69
C ASN A 207 13.35 -1.40 6.75
N SER A 208 12.43 -0.62 6.18
CA SER A 208 11.38 -1.17 5.32
C SER A 208 10.79 -0.21 4.28
N ALA A 209 10.29 -0.78 3.18
CA ALA A 209 9.47 -0.06 2.21
C ALA A 209 8.29 -0.92 1.74
N LEU A 210 7.10 -0.55 2.19
CA LEU A 210 5.86 -1.32 2.07
C LEU A 210 4.79 -0.52 1.35
N PHE A 211 4.30 -1.06 0.24
CA PHE A 211 3.17 -0.53 -0.51
C PHE A 211 2.07 -1.57 -0.39
N GLN A 212 0.92 -1.23 0.18
CA GLN A 212 -0.18 -2.16 0.42
C GLN A 212 -0.89 -2.56 -0.86
N ASN A 213 -1.33 -3.81 -0.94
CA ASN A 213 -2.25 -4.28 -1.96
C ASN A 213 -3.67 -3.72 -1.75
N THR A 214 -4.30 -3.25 -2.81
CA THR A 214 -5.68 -2.75 -2.80
C THR A 214 -6.68 -3.68 -3.49
N ALA A 215 -6.25 -4.83 -4.00
CA ALA A 215 -7.16 -5.73 -4.70
C ALA A 215 -8.22 -6.32 -3.75
N LEU A 216 -9.45 -6.47 -4.25
CA LEU A 216 -10.57 -6.98 -3.47
C LEU A 216 -10.80 -8.48 -3.71
N PRO A 217 -11.43 -9.20 -2.75
CA PRO A 217 -11.74 -10.64 -2.89
C PRO A 217 -12.51 -11.03 -4.15
N ALA A 218 -13.38 -10.15 -4.65
CA ALA A 218 -14.21 -10.42 -5.82
C ALA A 218 -13.36 -10.64 -7.10
N ASP A 219 -12.10 -10.23 -7.06
CA ASP A 219 -11.17 -10.22 -8.19
C ASP A 219 -10.38 -11.55 -8.34
N GLY A 220 -10.76 -12.59 -7.60
CA GLY A 220 -10.25 -13.95 -7.82
C GLY A 220 -8.82 -14.21 -7.32
N GLY A 221 -8.33 -13.43 -6.35
CA GLY A 221 -7.09 -13.72 -5.58
C GLY A 221 -5.77 -13.70 -6.37
N THR A 222 -5.78 -13.22 -7.61
CA THR A 222 -4.60 -13.13 -8.50
C THR A 222 -4.34 -11.71 -9.01
N ILE A 223 -5.21 -10.78 -8.65
CA ILE A 223 -5.12 -9.37 -9.01
C ILE A 223 -4.36 -8.65 -7.88
N TYR A 224 -3.40 -7.85 -8.28
CA TYR A 224 -2.61 -6.99 -7.40
C TYR A 224 -2.70 -5.58 -7.94
N THR A 225 -3.06 -4.65 -7.07
CA THR A 225 -3.25 -3.24 -7.41
C THR A 225 -2.69 -2.37 -6.30
N GLY A 226 -2.45 -1.10 -6.63
CA GLY A 226 -1.96 -0.09 -5.68
C GLY A 226 -0.99 0.86 -6.36
N VAL A 227 0.02 0.31 -7.04
CA VAL A 227 1.06 1.07 -7.74
C VAL A 227 1.03 0.81 -9.25
N GLU A 228 1.23 1.85 -10.03
CA GLU A 228 1.41 1.80 -11.49
C GLU A 228 2.72 2.52 -11.85
N LEU A 229 3.69 1.76 -12.38
CA LEU A 229 5.00 2.27 -12.80
C LEU A 229 5.14 2.23 -14.33
N GLY A 230 5.30 3.41 -14.93
CA GLY A 230 5.35 3.57 -16.38
C GLY A 230 3.97 3.61 -17.03
N GLY A 231 3.93 3.53 -18.35
CA GLY A 231 2.67 3.47 -19.09
C GLY A 231 2.89 3.20 -20.57
N ALA A 232 1.80 3.17 -21.35
CA ALA A 232 1.81 2.83 -22.77
C ALA A 232 2.85 3.63 -23.56
N GLY A 233 3.96 2.97 -23.94
CA GLY A 233 5.06 3.57 -24.71
C GLY A 233 6.08 4.38 -23.90
N SER A 234 6.00 4.38 -22.57
CA SER A 234 7.00 4.95 -21.66
C SER A 234 7.35 3.94 -20.57
N PRO A 235 8.44 3.15 -20.76
CA PRO A 235 8.74 2.08 -19.83
C PRO A 235 9.13 2.62 -18.46
N GLY A 236 8.54 2.05 -17.42
CA GLY A 236 8.83 2.40 -16.05
C GLY A 236 9.94 1.57 -15.42
N THR A 237 10.58 2.11 -14.39
CA THR A 237 11.62 1.42 -13.63
C THR A 237 11.35 1.49 -12.13
N LEU A 238 11.69 0.40 -11.43
CA LEU A 238 11.76 0.29 -9.98
C LEU A 238 13.22 0.18 -9.58
N THR A 239 13.74 1.19 -8.90
CA THR A 239 15.11 1.15 -8.34
C THR A 239 15.03 1.04 -6.81
N LEU A 240 15.70 0.04 -6.26
CA LEU A 240 15.79 -0.21 -4.82
C LEU A 240 17.23 -0.01 -4.35
N ASP A 241 17.43 0.74 -3.28
CA ASP A 241 18.73 0.97 -2.66
C ASP A 241 18.59 0.91 -1.13
N ALA A 242 18.79 -0.29 -0.57
CA ALA A 242 18.75 -0.44 0.88
C ALA A 242 20.09 -0.06 1.50
N THR A 243 20.05 0.71 2.58
CA THR A 243 21.24 1.17 3.32
C THR A 243 21.71 0.18 4.39
N ASP A 244 20.80 -0.69 4.86
CA ASP A 244 21.08 -1.77 5.80
C ASP A 244 20.91 -3.15 5.13
N ASP A 245 21.66 -4.16 5.59
CA ASP A 245 21.61 -5.54 5.05
C ASP A 245 20.38 -6.34 5.55
N THR A 246 19.70 -5.84 6.58
CA THR A 246 18.48 -6.43 7.15
C THR A 246 17.31 -5.50 6.93
N ASN A 247 16.61 -5.70 5.83
CA ASN A 247 15.54 -4.83 5.35
C ASN A 247 14.38 -5.66 4.78
N ALA A 248 13.21 -5.05 4.62
CA ALA A 248 12.05 -5.70 4.04
C ALA A 248 11.38 -4.80 2.98
N PHE A 249 10.97 -5.40 1.86
CA PHE A 249 10.30 -4.66 0.78
C PHE A 249 9.08 -5.41 0.25
N ALA A 250 8.02 -4.68 -0.02
CA ALA A 250 6.87 -5.22 -0.73
C ALA A 250 6.16 -4.17 -1.57
N LEU A 251 5.88 -4.49 -2.83
CA LEU A 251 5.10 -3.66 -3.74
C LEU A 251 4.05 -4.46 -4.50
N PHE A 252 2.84 -3.89 -4.63
CA PHE A 252 1.73 -4.49 -5.38
C PHE A 252 1.22 -3.58 -6.48
N GLY A 253 1.01 -4.14 -7.66
CA GLY A 253 0.49 -3.45 -8.82
C GLY A 253 1.22 -3.81 -10.10
N GLU A 254 1.40 -2.81 -10.95
CA GLU A 254 1.94 -2.95 -12.31
C GLU A 254 3.31 -2.28 -12.43
N ILE A 255 4.25 -2.98 -13.06
CA ILE A 255 5.58 -2.45 -13.38
C ILE A 255 5.82 -2.62 -14.87
N ASN A 256 5.89 -1.51 -15.61
CA ASN A 256 6.21 -1.51 -17.04
C ASN A 256 5.28 -2.47 -17.83
N GLU A 257 3.96 -2.33 -17.66
CA GLU A 257 2.91 -3.18 -18.27
C GLU A 257 2.93 -4.65 -17.81
N LEU A 258 3.78 -5.01 -16.84
CA LEU A 258 3.83 -6.35 -16.26
C LEU A 258 3.02 -6.38 -14.98
N VAL A 259 2.14 -7.39 -14.87
CA VAL A 259 1.27 -7.64 -13.72
C VAL A 259 1.55 -9.00 -13.09
N GLY A 260 1.09 -9.19 -11.85
CA GLY A 260 1.24 -10.46 -11.11
C GLY A 260 2.71 -10.90 -11.00
N THR A 261 2.96 -12.20 -11.13
CA THR A 261 4.31 -12.78 -11.07
C THR A 261 5.25 -12.26 -12.15
N ALA A 262 4.74 -11.84 -13.31
CA ALA A 262 5.57 -11.32 -14.40
C ALA A 262 6.25 -10.00 -14.00
N ALA A 263 5.61 -9.18 -13.16
CA ALA A 263 6.21 -7.97 -12.62
C ALA A 263 7.46 -8.28 -11.77
N ALA A 264 7.41 -9.33 -10.94
CA ALA A 264 8.54 -9.75 -10.12
C ALA A 264 9.71 -10.36 -10.92
N LEU A 265 9.42 -10.86 -12.14
CA LEU A 265 10.39 -11.42 -13.08
C LEU A 265 10.96 -10.39 -14.05
N ALA A 266 10.58 -9.12 -13.91
CA ALA A 266 11.09 -8.07 -14.76
C ALA A 266 12.64 -8.02 -14.66
N GLY A 267 13.31 -7.98 -15.80
CA GLY A 267 14.76 -8.08 -15.86
C GLY A 267 15.47 -6.90 -15.17
N GLY A 268 16.79 -7.02 -14.99
CA GLY A 268 17.61 -6.03 -14.28
C GLY A 268 17.67 -4.61 -14.88
N ASN A 269 17.01 -4.37 -16.02
CA ASN A 269 16.82 -3.04 -16.61
C ASN A 269 15.50 -2.37 -16.18
N VAL A 270 14.57 -3.15 -15.58
CA VAL A 270 13.26 -2.69 -15.10
C VAL A 270 13.25 -2.67 -13.58
N ILE A 271 13.73 -3.75 -12.94
CA ILE A 271 13.97 -3.78 -11.50
C ILE A 271 15.46 -3.71 -11.26
N ILE A 272 15.92 -2.55 -10.80
CA ILE A 272 17.32 -2.25 -10.53
C ILE A 272 17.54 -2.38 -9.03
N ILE A 273 18.38 -3.31 -8.63
CA ILE A 273 18.68 -3.57 -7.22
C ILE A 273 20.11 -3.09 -6.93
N GLY A 274 20.22 -2.10 -6.07
CA GLY A 274 21.45 -1.60 -5.47
C GLY A 274 21.50 -1.86 -3.96
N GLY A 275 22.57 -1.40 -3.31
CA GLY A 275 22.71 -1.47 -1.85
C GLY A 275 22.68 -2.88 -1.25
N GLY A 276 22.22 -2.97 0.00
CA GLY A 276 22.11 -4.18 0.81
C GLY A 276 20.73 -4.88 0.76
N VAL A 277 19.96 -4.73 -0.32
CA VAL A 277 18.56 -5.21 -0.39
C VAL A 277 18.46 -6.71 -0.08
N SER A 278 17.64 -7.07 0.90
CA SER A 278 17.37 -8.47 1.28
C SER A 278 16.41 -9.10 0.29
N ILE A 279 16.93 -9.82 -0.72
CA ILE A 279 16.10 -10.45 -1.76
C ILE A 279 15.07 -11.42 -1.17
N THR A 280 15.42 -12.15 -0.11
CA THR A 280 14.51 -13.12 0.52
C THR A 280 13.30 -12.47 1.18
N ASP A 281 13.46 -11.22 1.61
CA ASP A 281 12.43 -10.42 2.29
C ASP A 281 11.90 -9.30 1.38
N SER A 282 12.11 -9.42 0.07
CA SER A 282 11.69 -8.45 -0.93
C SER A 282 10.74 -9.08 -1.95
N ARG A 283 9.53 -8.52 -2.06
CA ARG A 283 8.48 -9.06 -2.92
C ARG A 283 7.86 -8.02 -3.85
N VAL A 284 7.55 -8.43 -5.07
CA VAL A 284 6.63 -7.72 -5.97
C VAL A 284 5.47 -8.66 -6.26
N ASN A 285 4.23 -8.18 -6.06
CA ASN A 285 3.02 -8.97 -6.24
C ASN A 285 3.07 -10.31 -5.49
N GLY A 286 3.63 -10.29 -4.27
CA GLY A 286 3.79 -11.47 -3.42
C GLY A 286 4.90 -12.44 -3.81
N CYS A 287 5.58 -12.24 -4.95
CA CYS A 287 6.66 -13.10 -5.42
C CYS A 287 8.03 -12.49 -5.13
N ILE A 288 9.03 -13.33 -4.86
CA ILE A 288 10.41 -12.88 -4.64
C ILE A 288 10.93 -12.18 -5.89
N ILE A 289 11.52 -11.00 -5.72
CA ILE A 289 12.05 -10.18 -6.80
C ILE A 289 13.17 -10.92 -7.54
N GLY A 290 13.19 -10.82 -8.87
CA GLY A 290 14.22 -11.36 -9.75
C GLY A 290 14.12 -12.87 -10.01
N SER A 291 13.43 -13.61 -9.13
CA SER A 291 13.20 -15.05 -9.31
C SER A 291 11.75 -15.39 -9.66
N GLY A 292 10.79 -14.54 -9.27
CA GLY A 292 9.36 -14.85 -9.36
C GLY A 292 8.95 -16.09 -8.55
N ALA A 293 9.83 -16.58 -7.67
CA ALA A 293 9.63 -17.78 -6.88
C ALA A 293 8.95 -17.47 -5.54
N ASP A 294 8.59 -18.54 -4.83
CA ASP A 294 8.00 -18.51 -3.49
C ASP A 294 6.86 -17.49 -3.36
N CYS A 295 6.04 -17.36 -4.40
CA CYS A 295 4.91 -16.45 -4.42
C CYS A 295 3.96 -16.76 -3.27
N VAL A 296 3.76 -15.75 -2.43
CA VAL A 296 2.78 -15.76 -1.36
C VAL A 296 1.55 -15.05 -1.91
N THR A 297 0.46 -15.78 -2.06
CA THR A 297 -0.81 -15.22 -2.54
C THR A 297 -1.85 -15.35 -1.44
N THR A 298 -2.59 -14.29 -1.17
CA THR A 298 -3.75 -14.39 -0.31
C THR A 298 -4.82 -15.13 -1.07
N ILE A 299 -5.21 -16.32 -0.60
CA ILE A 299 -6.50 -16.88 -0.98
C ILE A 299 -7.54 -16.06 -0.23
N ILE A 300 -8.00 -14.96 -0.84
CA ILE A 300 -9.10 -14.17 -0.29
C ILE A 300 -10.40 -14.92 -0.58
N GLY A 301 -10.58 -16.05 0.10
CA GLY A 301 -11.74 -16.91 -0.03
C GLY A 301 -12.94 -16.28 0.67
N SER A 302 -13.98 -15.92 -0.08
CA SER A 302 -15.33 -15.89 0.50
C SER A 302 -15.80 -17.33 0.68
N THR A 303 -15.29 -18.06 1.67
CA THR A 303 -16.02 -19.24 2.14
C THR A 303 -17.19 -18.74 2.98
N THR A 304 -18.19 -18.18 2.32
CA THR A 304 -19.53 -18.11 2.93
C THR A 304 -20.00 -19.55 3.00
N ILE A 305 -19.84 -20.19 4.16
CA ILE A 305 -20.63 -21.39 4.43
C ILE A 305 -22.07 -20.89 4.53
N ALA A 306 -22.78 -20.92 3.40
CA ALA A 306 -24.22 -20.78 3.38
C ALA A 306 -24.75 -22.05 4.05
N ILE A 307 -24.92 -22.01 5.36
CA ILE A 307 -25.78 -22.97 6.04
C ILE A 307 -27.18 -22.61 5.55
N PRO A 308 -27.83 -23.42 4.70
CA PRO A 308 -29.23 -23.18 4.38
C PRO A 308 -29.95 -23.11 5.73
N ARG A 309 -30.70 -22.02 5.98
CA ARG A 309 -31.65 -21.96 7.09
C ARG A 309 -32.84 -22.88 6.77
N GLU A 310 -32.55 -24.14 6.55
CA GLU A 310 -33.48 -25.21 6.86
C GLU A 310 -33.15 -25.58 8.30
N ALA A 311 -34.20 -25.66 9.13
CA ALA A 311 -34.08 -25.84 10.55
C ALA A 311 -33.34 -27.14 10.89
N VAL A 312 -32.02 -27.09 10.98
CA VAL A 312 -31.25 -28.16 11.62
C VAL A 312 -31.51 -28.01 13.11
N SER A 313 -32.55 -28.69 13.57
CA SER A 313 -32.76 -28.95 14.99
C SER A 313 -31.65 -29.88 15.45
N LEU A 314 -30.49 -29.30 15.79
CA LEU A 314 -29.35 -30.03 16.36
C LEU A 314 -29.64 -30.56 17.78
N LEU A 315 -30.84 -30.31 18.31
CA LEU A 315 -31.31 -30.76 19.62
C LEU A 315 -32.83 -31.02 19.57
N THR A 316 -33.24 -32.13 18.98
CA THR A 316 -34.54 -32.75 19.29
C THR A 316 -34.28 -34.13 19.87
N ALA A 317 -34.10 -34.16 21.19
CA ALA A 317 -34.22 -35.38 21.96
C ALA A 317 -35.21 -35.11 23.10
N ASP A 318 -36.36 -35.78 23.06
CA ASP A 318 -37.35 -35.78 24.15
C ASP A 318 -36.95 -36.68 25.33
N SER A 319 -35.65 -36.96 25.50
CA SER A 319 -35.14 -37.85 26.56
C SER A 319 -33.67 -37.60 26.87
N LEU A 320 -33.40 -37.14 28.11
CA LEU A 320 -32.08 -36.89 28.70
C LEU A 320 -31.35 -38.16 29.20
N GLN A 321 -31.65 -39.34 28.65
CA GLN A 321 -31.07 -40.62 29.11
C GLN A 321 -30.49 -41.50 28.00
N VAL A 322 -29.88 -40.91 26.97
CA VAL A 322 -29.06 -41.69 26.02
C VAL A 322 -27.58 -41.31 26.22
N PRO A 323 -26.70 -42.26 26.55
CA PRO A 323 -25.28 -41.96 26.70
C PRO A 323 -24.73 -41.53 25.34
N PHE A 324 -23.92 -40.47 25.33
CA PHE A 324 -23.22 -40.01 24.13
C PHE A 324 -22.53 -41.20 23.45
N ASP A 325 -23.06 -41.62 22.30
CA ASP A 325 -22.32 -42.46 21.38
C ASP A 325 -21.64 -41.50 20.39
N PRO A 326 -20.32 -41.26 20.51
CA PRO A 326 -19.63 -40.41 19.57
C PRO A 326 -19.65 -41.11 18.21
N LEU A 327 -20.36 -40.53 17.24
CA LEU A 327 -20.28 -40.88 15.84
C LEU A 327 -18.83 -40.65 15.35
N VAL A 328 -17.99 -41.67 15.49
CA VAL A 328 -16.64 -41.70 14.92
C VAL A 328 -16.75 -42.30 13.52
N GLY A 329 -17.03 -41.45 12.54
CA GLY A 329 -16.84 -41.80 11.13
C GLY A 329 -15.35 -41.90 10.80
N THR A 330 -14.95 -42.88 10.00
CA THR A 330 -13.54 -43.08 9.61
C THR A 330 -13.01 -42.02 8.63
N ASN A 331 -13.88 -41.16 8.09
CA ASN A 331 -13.58 -40.04 7.19
C ASN A 331 -14.80 -39.12 7.03
N ASN A 332 -14.57 -37.89 6.53
CA ASN A 332 -15.58 -36.83 6.39
C ASN A 332 -16.77 -37.19 5.49
N GLU A 333 -16.65 -38.20 4.61
CA GLU A 333 -17.75 -38.65 3.74
C GLU A 333 -18.74 -39.59 4.45
N GLY A 334 -18.33 -40.32 5.48
CA GLY A 334 -19.21 -41.22 6.23
C GLY A 334 -20.20 -40.50 7.15
N LEU A 335 -19.92 -39.24 7.49
CA LEU A 335 -20.77 -38.43 8.37
C LEU A 335 -22.05 -37.92 7.68
N PHE A 336 -22.06 -37.89 6.35
CA PHE A 336 -23.20 -37.43 5.55
C PHE A 336 -24.05 -38.58 4.98
N SER A 337 -23.53 -39.80 4.88
CA SER A 337 -24.31 -40.97 4.47
C SER A 337 -25.28 -41.41 5.57
N ASP A 338 -24.87 -41.31 6.83
CA ASP A 338 -25.66 -41.79 7.97
C ASP A 338 -26.79 -40.82 8.36
N ALA A 339 -26.72 -39.56 7.91
CA ALA A 339 -27.80 -38.58 8.09
C ALA A 339 -28.92 -38.72 7.04
N ALA A 340 -28.72 -39.50 5.97
CA ALA A 340 -29.68 -39.67 4.87
C ALA A 340 -30.43 -41.02 4.90
N ALA A 341 -30.23 -41.84 5.93
CA ALA A 341 -31.02 -43.05 6.13
C ALA A 341 -32.31 -42.70 6.88
N GLU A 342 -33.34 -42.25 6.15
CA GLU A 342 -34.71 -42.40 6.64
C GLU A 342 -35.05 -43.90 6.76
N PRO A 343 -35.85 -44.30 7.77
CA PRO A 343 -36.22 -45.70 7.92
C PRO A 343 -37.05 -46.16 6.73
N GLU A 344 -36.62 -47.25 6.11
CA GLU A 344 -37.33 -48.00 5.09
C GLU A 344 -38.70 -48.45 5.62
N ASP A 345 -39.76 -47.66 5.37
CA ASP A 345 -41.12 -48.18 5.30
C ASP A 345 -41.46 -48.41 3.82
N ASP A 346 -41.21 -49.64 3.40
CA ASP A 346 -41.33 -50.15 2.03
C ASP A 346 -42.82 -50.39 1.70
N CYS A 347 -43.56 -49.32 1.37
CA CYS A 347 -44.94 -49.42 0.85
C CYS A 347 -45.08 -48.76 -0.52
N GLU A 348 -45.72 -49.47 -1.45
CA GLU A 348 -46.05 -48.95 -2.79
C GLU A 348 -47.03 -47.78 -2.63
N ARG A 349 -46.81 -46.65 -3.33
CA ARG A 349 -47.63 -45.44 -3.23
C ARG A 349 -48.51 -45.25 -4.47
N ASP A 350 -49.73 -44.79 -4.28
CA ASP A 350 -50.63 -44.45 -5.38
C ASP A 350 -50.26 -43.12 -6.08
N GLN A 351 -50.99 -42.80 -7.13
CA GLN A 351 -50.83 -41.60 -7.95
C GLN A 351 -51.10 -40.28 -7.21
N ASP A 352 -51.63 -40.33 -5.98
CA ASP A 352 -51.78 -39.19 -5.06
C ASP A 352 -50.79 -39.24 -3.89
N GLY A 353 -49.86 -40.21 -3.86
CA GLY A 353 -48.75 -40.32 -2.93
C GLY A 353 -49.07 -41.01 -1.59
N ALA A 354 -50.24 -41.62 -1.44
CA ALA A 354 -50.62 -42.39 -0.27
C ALA A 354 -50.16 -43.85 -0.38
N CYS A 355 -49.71 -44.47 0.73
CA CYS A 355 -49.34 -45.88 0.71
C CYS A 355 -50.58 -46.78 0.58
N ILE A 356 -50.49 -47.75 -0.33
CA ILE A 356 -51.53 -48.75 -0.58
C ILE A 356 -51.05 -50.10 -0.02
N GLU A 357 -51.78 -50.64 0.95
CA GLU A 357 -51.54 -51.99 1.47
C GLU A 357 -52.07 -53.04 0.47
N SER A 358 -51.24 -54.02 0.11
CA SER A 358 -51.66 -55.23 -0.62
C SER A 358 -52.18 -56.32 0.32
#